data_AF-A0A417U9R2-F1
#
_entry.id   AF-A0A417U9R2-F1
#
_cell.length_a   1.000
_cell.length_b   1.000
_cell.length_c   1.000
_cell.angle_alpha   90.00
_cell.angle_beta   90.00
_cell.angle_gamma   90.00
#
_symmetry.space_group_name_H-M   'P 1'
#
loop_
_entity.id
_entity.type
_entity.pdbx_description
1 polymer ?
#
loop_
_entity_poly.entity_id
_entity_poly.type
_entity_poly.pdbx_seq_one_letter_code
_entity_poly.pdbx_strand_id
1 'polypeptide(L)' 'MLHPSYSDLMKVVNSEVEPGEAPVVNSRYSIVMATSKRARQIIGGDEPLVNAKDSKPLSIAVEELNQGKIKILADED' A
#
# COMPACT_ATOMS: atom_id res chain seq x y z
N MET A 1 -13.86 8.09 11.54
CA MET A 1 -13.60 6.85 10.77
C MET A 1 -12.11 6.58 10.77
N LEU A 2 -11.70 5.32 10.64
CA LEU A 2 -10.29 4.95 10.42
C LEU A 2 -9.86 5.51 9.05
N HIS A 3 -8.83 6.33 9.03
CA HIS A 3 -8.23 6.87 7.81
C HIS A 3 -6.76 6.43 7.71
N PRO A 4 -6.28 6.09 6.49
CA PRO A 4 -7.07 5.94 5.26
C PRO A 4 -8.01 4.72 5.32
N SER A 5 -9.15 4.79 4.62
CA SER A 5 -10.05 3.64 4.44
C SER A 5 -9.56 2.74 3.30
N TYR A 6 -10.05 1.50 3.23
CA TYR A 6 -9.72 0.60 2.11
C TYR A 6 -10.11 1.19 0.74
N SER A 7 -11.22 1.92 0.68
CA SER A 7 -11.66 2.58 -0.55
C SER A 7 -10.71 3.70 -0.96
N ASP A 8 -10.11 4.41 0.01
CA ASP A 8 -9.09 5.43 -0.25
C ASP A 8 -7.83 4.79 -0.82
N LEU A 9 -7.36 3.71 -0.18
CA LEU A 9 -6.18 2.97 -0.64
C LEU A 9 -6.39 2.35 -2.03
N MET A 10 -7.56 1.79 -2.32
CA MET A 10 -7.88 1.26 -3.66
C MET A 10 -7.83 2.33 -4.73
N LYS A 11 -8.27 3.56 -4.43
CA LYS A 11 -8.19 4.68 -5.38
C LYS A 11 -6.74 5.10 -5.62
N VAL A 12 -5.92 5.19 -4.56
CA VAL A 12 -4.50 5.52 -4.69
C VAL A 12 -3.79 4.48 -5.56
N VAL A 13 -3.95 3.20 -5.27
CA VAL A 13 -3.26 2.12 -6.00
C VAL A 13 -3.67 2.06 -7.47
N ASN A 14 -4.95 2.28 -7.77
CA ASN A 14 -5.43 2.25 -9.16
C ASN A 14 -5.38 3.62 -9.87
N SER A 15 -4.81 4.66 -9.24
CA SER A 15 -4.85 6.03 -9.79
C SER A 15 -4.04 6.21 -11.07
N GLU A 16 -3.07 5.33 -11.32
CA GLU A 16 -2.21 5.36 -12.50
C GLU A 16 -2.68 4.42 -13.63
N VAL A 17 -3.83 3.75 -13.47
CA VAL A 17 -4.38 2.82 -14.48
C VAL A 17 -5.05 3.61 -15.60
N GLU A 18 -4.71 3.33 -16.85
CA GLU A 18 -5.32 3.99 -17.99
C GLU A 18 -6.80 3.59 -18.17
N PRO A 19 -7.68 4.51 -18.63
CA PRO A 19 -9.07 4.18 -18.90
C PRO A 19 -9.20 3.05 -19.92
N GLY A 20 -9.74 1.90 -19.48
CA GLY A 20 -9.90 0.70 -20.30
C GLY A 20 -8.95 -0.43 -19.94
N GLU A 21 -7.93 -0.17 -19.12
CA GLU A 21 -7.06 -1.20 -18.56
C GLU A 21 -7.62 -1.83 -17.29
N ALA A 22 -7.14 -3.04 -16.98
CA ALA A 22 -7.53 -3.75 -15.77
C ALA A 22 -6.96 -3.04 -14.52
N PRO A 23 -7.73 -2.98 -13.41
CA PRO A 23 -7.23 -2.39 -12.17
C PRO A 23 -6.09 -3.23 -11.60
N VAL A 24 -5.05 -2.55 -11.10
CA VAL A 24 -3.93 -3.18 -10.37
C VAL A 24 -4.45 -3.97 -9.16
N VAL A 25 -5.45 -3.44 -8.45
CA VAL A 25 -6.11 -4.16 -7.35
C VAL A 25 -7.62 -4.04 -7.38
N ASN A 26 -8.31 -5.18 -7.27
CA ASN A 26 -9.76 -5.28 -7.09
C ASN A 26 -10.16 -5.85 -5.72
N SER A 27 -9.20 -6.28 -4.91
CA SER A 27 -9.41 -7.00 -3.66
C SER A 27 -8.72 -6.31 -2.49
N ARG A 28 -9.43 -6.24 -1.35
CA ARG A 28 -8.85 -5.78 -0.08
C ARG A 28 -7.69 -6.66 0.37
N TYR A 29 -7.71 -7.94 0.00
CA TYR A 29 -6.65 -8.88 0.36
C TYR A 29 -5.30 -8.49 -0.26
N SER A 30 -5.27 -7.94 -1.47
CA SER A 30 -4.03 -7.49 -2.11
C SER A 30 -3.36 -6.36 -1.32
N ILE A 31 -4.16 -5.41 -0.84
CA ILE A 31 -3.68 -4.31 0.02
C ILE A 31 -3.13 -4.87 1.35
N VAL A 32 -3.86 -5.80 1.97
CA VAL A 32 -3.42 -6.45 3.23
C VAL A 32 -2.10 -7.19 3.04
N MET A 33 -1.96 -7.95 1.96
CA MET A 33 -0.75 -8.70 1.66
C MET A 33 0.44 -7.78 1.40
N ALA A 34 0.26 -6.74 0.58
CA ALA A 34 1.31 -5.78 0.26
C ALA A 34 1.81 -5.02 1.50
N THR A 35 0.87 -4.46 2.28
CA THR A 35 1.20 -3.72 3.51
C THR A 35 1.80 -4.64 4.59
N SER A 36 1.35 -5.89 4.70
CA SER A 36 1.97 -6.88 5.60
C SER A 36 3.38 -7.27 5.17
N LYS A 37 3.63 -7.44 3.86
CA LYS A 37 4.96 -7.72 3.32
C LYS A 37 5.90 -6.55 3.61
N ARG A 38 5.46 -5.31 3.38
CA ARG A 38 6.25 -4.11 3.65
C ARG A 38 6.50 -3.91 5.14
N ALA A 39 5.52 -4.15 6.00
CA ALA A 39 5.71 -4.09 7.45
C ALA A 39 6.80 -5.05 7.93
N ARG A 40 6.88 -6.27 7.35
CA ARG A 40 7.95 -7.24 7.66
C ARG A 40 9.33 -6.75 7.21
N GLN A 41 9.43 -6.05 6.08
CA GLN A 41 10.68 -5.45 5.63
C GLN A 41 11.18 -4.38 6.62
N ILE A 42 10.27 -3.50 7.07
CA ILE A 42 10.59 -2.48 8.09
C ILE A 42 11.04 -3.14 9.40
N ILE A 43 10.38 -4.22 9.84
CA ILE A 43 10.80 -5.01 11.00
C ILE A 43 12.21 -5.62 10.78
N GLY A 44 12.52 -5.98 9.54
CA GLY A 44 13.83 -6.49 9.12
C GLY A 44 14.94 -5.43 9.06
N GLY A 45 14.63 -4.16 9.30
CA GLY A 45 15.60 -3.06 9.32
C GLY A 45 15.55 -2.13 8.11
N ASP A 46 14.66 -2.35 7.14
CA ASP A 46 14.47 -1.42 6.03
C ASP A 46 13.99 -0.06 6.54
N GLU A 47 14.58 1.01 6.02
CA GLU A 47 14.19 2.37 6.39
C GLU A 47 12.76 2.70 5.89
N PRO A 48 11.93 3.34 6.73
CA PRO A 48 10.66 3.93 6.32
C PRO A 48 10.84 4.99 5.21
N LEU A 49 9.95 4.98 4.23
CA LEU A 49 9.92 5.94 3.12
C LEU A 49 9.08 7.19 3.44
N VAL A 50 8.47 7.22 4.62
CA VAL A 50 7.64 8.33 5.11
C VAL A 50 8.04 8.67 6.54
N ASN A 51 7.95 9.96 6.87
CA ASN A 51 8.07 10.43 8.24
C ASN A 51 6.80 10.09 9.01
N ALA A 52 6.72 8.87 9.51
CA ALA A 52 5.58 8.41 10.26
C ALA A 52 5.59 9.00 11.68
N LYS A 53 4.47 9.59 12.08
CA LYS A 53 4.22 9.96 13.50
C LYS A 53 4.12 8.73 14.41
N ASP A 54 3.81 7.58 13.83
CA ASP A 54 3.50 6.34 14.54
C ASP A 54 4.60 5.31 14.25
N SER A 55 5.12 4.65 15.29
CA SER A 55 6.28 3.75 15.18
C SER A 55 5.92 2.31 14.81
N LYS A 56 4.62 2.01 14.63
CA LYS A 56 4.15 0.66 14.29
C LYS A 56 4.44 0.36 12.81
N PRO A 57 5.21 -0.69 12.49
CA PRO A 57 5.62 -0.99 11.11
C PRO A 57 4.45 -1.10 10.11
N LEU A 58 3.32 -1.64 10.54
CA LEU A 58 2.13 -1.73 9.69
C LEU A 58 1.51 -0.36 9.40
N SER A 59 1.43 0.52 10.40
CA SER A 59 0.94 1.90 10.19
C SER A 59 1.82 2.64 9.19
N ILE A 60 3.14 2.47 9.28
CA ILE A 60 4.12 3.02 8.34
C ILE A 60 3.85 2.48 6.93
N ALA A 61 3.73 1.16 6.77
CA ALA A 61 3.49 0.55 5.47
C ALA A 61 2.17 1.00 4.81
N VAL A 62 1.11 1.20 5.60
CA VAL A 62 -0.16 1.75 5.08
C VAL A 62 0.02 3.19 4.62
N GLU A 63 0.76 4.01 5.37
CA GLU A 63 1.02 5.40 5.02
C GLU A 63 1.92 5.52 3.77
N GLU A 64 2.94 4.67 3.65
CA GLU A 64 3.77 4.58 2.43
C GLU A 64 2.91 4.23 1.21
N LEU A 65 1.97 3.28 1.33
CA LEU A 65 1.05 2.93 0.26
C LEU A 65 0.12 4.11 -0.09
N ASN A 66 -0.44 4.77 0.93
CA ASN A 66 -1.34 5.90 0.76
C ASN A 66 -0.64 7.11 0.08
N GLN A 67 0.65 7.30 0.33
CA GLN A 67 1.48 8.32 -0.32
C GLN A 67 2.09 7.85 -1.65
N GLY A 68 1.77 6.65 -2.12
CA GLY A 68 2.28 6.08 -3.37
C GLY A 68 3.80 5.78 -3.35
N LYS A 69 4.42 5.69 -2.17
CA LYS A 69 5.86 5.37 -2.00
C LYS A 69 6.18 3.92 -2.30
N ILE A 70 5.20 3.04 -2.10
CA ILE A 70 5.26 1.64 -2.51
C ILE A 70 4.13 1.37 -3.52
N LYS A 71 4.39 0.47 -4.46
CA LYS A 71 3.42 0.05 -5.48
C LYS A 71 3.12 -1.43 -5.35
N ILE A 72 1.88 -1.81 -5.63
CA ILE A 72 1.50 -3.20 -5.81
C ILE A 72 1.69 -3.48 -7.29
N LEU A 73 2.52 -4.47 -7.62
CA LEU A 73 2.66 -4.93 -8.99
C LEU A 73 1.63 -6.03 -9.20
N ALA A 74 0.96 -6.04 -10.36
CA ALA A 74 0.24 -7.23 -10.80
C ALA A 74 1.30 -8.29 -11.11
N ASP A 75 1.11 -9.51 -10.63
CA ASP A 75 1.95 -10.62 -11.08
C ASP A 75 1.67 -10.78 -12.60
N GLU A 76 2.70 -10.57 -13.42
CA GLU A 76 2.69 -11.01 -14.82
C GLU A 76 2.80 -12.54 -14.78
N ASP A 77 1.70 -13.25 -15.07
CA ASP A 77 1.75 -14.68 -15.38
C ASP A 77 2.54 -14.94 -16.67
#